data_AF-A0A6N3J0Q4-F1
#
_entry.id   AF-A0A6N3J0Q4-F1
#
_cell.length_a   1.000
_cell.length_b   1.000
_cell.length_c   1.000
_cell.angle_alpha   90.00
_cell.angle_beta   90.00
_cell.angle_gamma   90.00
#
_symmetry.space_group_name_H-M   'P 1'
#
loop_
_entity.id
_entity.type
_entity.pdbx_description
1 polymer ?
#
loop_
_entity_poly.entity_id
_entity_poly.type
_entity_poly.pdbx_seq_one_letter_code
_entity_poly.pdbx_strand_id
1 'polypeptide(L)'
;MPRHRTHYGHWSQPHFPPFKKLRPQSVTSRIQPGSDVIVCAEMDEQWGYVGAKSRQRWLFYAYDRIRRTVVAHVFGERTMATLERLLGLLSAFEVVVWMTDGWPLYESRGFVE
;
A
#
# COMPACT_ATOMS: atom_id res chain seq x y z
N MET A 1 -13.85 26.51 -43.17
CA MET A 1 -13.03 25.32 -42.84
C MET A 1 -13.67 24.59 -41.66
N PRO A 2 -14.09 23.32 -41.76
CA PRO A 2 -14.73 22.62 -40.66
C PRO A 2 -13.66 22.00 -39.73
N ARG A 3 -13.82 22.21 -38.42
CA ARG A 3 -12.97 21.60 -37.39
C ARG A 3 -13.29 20.11 -37.29
N HIS A 4 -12.28 19.25 -37.47
CA HIS A 4 -12.39 17.82 -37.23
C HIS A 4 -12.77 17.56 -35.77
N ARG A 5 -13.93 16.93 -35.55
CA ARG A 5 -14.35 16.38 -34.27
C ARG A 5 -13.67 15.02 -34.10
N THR A 6 -12.70 14.92 -33.21
CA THR A 6 -12.05 13.65 -32.89
C THR A 6 -13.07 12.73 -32.20
N HIS A 7 -13.50 11.70 -32.91
CA HIS A 7 -14.31 10.62 -32.34
C HIS A 7 -13.42 9.77 -31.45
N TYR A 8 -13.46 9.96 -30.13
CA TYR A 8 -13.04 8.90 -29.22
C TYR A 8 -14.10 7.80 -29.28
N GLY A 9 -13.68 6.60 -29.70
CA GLY A 9 -14.56 5.44 -29.85
C GLY A 9 -15.39 5.17 -28.61
N HIS A 10 -16.63 4.73 -28.83
CA HIS A 10 -17.55 4.30 -27.80
C HIS A 10 -17.05 3.00 -27.17
N TRP A 11 -16.32 3.09 -26.07
CA TRP A 11 -15.98 1.94 -25.24
C TRP A 11 -17.25 1.48 -24.52
N SER A 12 -17.75 0.29 -24.88
CA SER A 12 -18.82 -0.38 -24.14
C SER A 12 -18.38 -0.51 -22.68
N GLN A 13 -19.17 0.01 -21.73
CA GLN A 13 -18.88 -0.18 -20.32
C GLN A 13 -18.94 -1.68 -20.01
N PRO A 14 -17.87 -2.29 -19.49
CA PRO A 14 -17.94 -3.69 -19.07
C PRO A 14 -18.98 -3.81 -17.95
N HIS A 15 -19.94 -4.72 -18.11
CA HIS A 15 -20.79 -5.14 -17.00
C HIS A 15 -19.92 -5.91 -16.00
N PHE A 16 -19.40 -5.21 -15.00
CA PHE A 16 -18.68 -5.85 -13.90
C PHE A 16 -19.67 -6.62 -13.02
N PRO A 17 -19.38 -7.88 -12.66
CA PRO A 17 -20.16 -8.57 -11.64
C PRO A 17 -20.10 -7.79 -10.31
N PRO A 18 -21.10 -7.94 -9.43
CA PRO A 18 -21.08 -7.29 -8.13
C PRO A 18 -19.80 -7.64 -7.37
N PHE A 19 -19.09 -6.61 -6.90
CA PHE A 19 -17.82 -6.78 -6.19
C PHE A 19 -18.02 -7.65 -4.94
N LYS A 20 -17.28 -8.76 -4.85
CA LYS A 20 -17.19 -9.54 -3.62
C LYS A 20 -16.48 -8.69 -2.56
N LYS A 21 -17.17 -8.39 -1.46
CA LYS A 21 -16.59 -7.63 -0.35
C LYS A 21 -15.64 -8.53 0.45
N LEU A 22 -14.35 -8.42 0.16
CA LEU A 22 -13.29 -9.11 0.91
C LEU A 22 -12.87 -8.27 2.14
N ARG A 23 -12.35 -8.95 3.16
CA ARG A 23 -11.72 -8.35 4.34
C ARG A 23 -10.39 -9.07 4.62
N PRO A 24 -9.36 -8.86 3.77
CA PRO A 24 -8.07 -9.48 3.99
C PRO A 24 -7.49 -9.04 5.35
N GLN A 25 -6.74 -9.94 5.99
CA GLN A 25 -6.01 -9.59 7.21
C GLN A 25 -4.88 -8.63 6.88
N SER A 26 -4.72 -7.58 7.70
CA SER A 26 -3.68 -6.57 7.49
C SER A 26 -2.27 -7.08 7.75
N VAL A 27 -2.09 -8.14 8.54
CA VAL A 27 -0.80 -8.78 8.80
C VAL A 27 -0.79 -10.16 8.16
N THR A 28 0.32 -10.53 7.53
CA THR A 28 0.48 -11.86 6.95
C THR A 28 0.58 -12.92 8.04
N SER A 29 -0.14 -14.03 7.89
CA SER A 29 -0.02 -15.18 8.81
C SER A 29 1.24 -16.01 8.57
N ARG A 30 2.01 -15.71 7.52
CA ARG A 30 3.22 -16.45 7.15
C ARG A 30 4.43 -16.10 8.03
N ILE A 31 4.36 -15.01 8.77
CA ILE A 31 5.43 -14.51 9.63
C ILE A 31 4.82 -14.37 11.02
N GLN A 32 5.39 -15.07 12.00
CA GLN A 32 4.87 -15.09 13.36
C GLN A 32 5.45 -13.91 14.15
N PRO A 33 4.58 -12.98 14.63
CA PRO A 33 5.03 -11.89 15.48
C PRO A 33 5.73 -12.42 16.74
N GLY A 34 6.81 -11.74 17.17
CA GLY A 34 7.59 -12.10 18.35
C GLY A 34 8.45 -13.37 18.24
N SER A 35 8.40 -14.11 17.14
CA SER A 35 9.27 -15.28 16.88
C SER A 35 10.15 -15.09 15.66
N ASP A 36 9.64 -14.40 14.63
CA ASP A 36 10.37 -14.09 13.42
C ASP A 36 11.00 -12.69 13.46
N VAL A 37 12.29 -12.63 13.13
CA VAL A 37 13.01 -11.37 12.87
C VAL A 37 12.84 -10.99 11.40
N ILE A 38 12.47 -9.74 11.13
CA ILE A 38 12.43 -9.15 9.80
C ILE A 38 13.74 -8.41 9.59
N VAL A 39 14.62 -9.00 8.76
CA VAL A 39 15.98 -8.46 8.56
C VAL A 39 15.96 -7.14 7.78
N CYS A 40 15.03 -7.00 6.85
CA CYS A 40 14.95 -5.87 5.94
C CYS A 40 13.49 -5.62 5.56
N ALA A 41 12.91 -4.57 6.12
CA ALA A 41 11.55 -4.14 5.80
C ALA A 41 11.60 -2.90 4.90
N GLU A 42 11.17 -3.07 3.65
CA GLU A 42 10.93 -1.97 2.73
C GLU A 42 9.50 -1.45 2.95
N MET A 43 9.37 -0.15 3.27
CA MET A 43 8.07 0.52 3.36
C MET A 43 7.85 1.38 2.12
N ASP A 44 6.67 1.23 1.52
CA ASP A 44 6.31 1.94 0.29
C ASP A 44 4.77 2.15 0.22
N GLU A 45 4.36 3.07 -0.65
CA GLU A 45 2.96 3.39 -0.93
C GLU A 45 2.59 3.21 -2.39
N GLN A 46 1.46 2.53 -2.61
CA GLN A 46 0.83 2.47 -3.92
C GLN A 46 -0.53 3.17 -3.89
N TRP A 47 -0.93 3.76 -5.02
CA TRP A 47 -2.26 4.34 -5.18
C TRP A 47 -2.94 3.93 -6.48
N GLY A 48 -4.27 3.97 -6.46
CA GLY A 48 -5.10 3.72 -7.63
C GLY A 48 -6.53 4.21 -7.45
N TYR A 49 -7.31 4.17 -8.53
CA TYR A 49 -8.73 4.54 -8.51
C TYR A 49 -9.61 3.30 -8.49
N VAL A 50 -10.61 3.27 -7.61
CA VAL A 50 -11.58 2.16 -7.53
C VAL A 50 -12.92 2.61 -8.09
N GLY A 51 -13.23 2.15 -9.31
CA GLY A 51 -14.48 2.44 -10.03
C GLY A 51 -14.60 3.86 -10.60
N ALA A 52 -14.09 4.89 -9.92
CA ALA A 52 -14.09 6.28 -10.40
C ALA A 52 -12.86 7.06 -9.93
N LYS A 53 -12.46 8.10 -10.68
CA LYS A 53 -11.29 8.95 -10.33
C LYS A 53 -11.43 9.68 -8.99
N SER A 54 -12.65 10.02 -8.58
CA SER A 54 -12.92 10.61 -7.25
C SER A 54 -12.74 9.62 -6.09
N ARG A 55 -12.53 8.34 -6.39
CA ARG A 55 -12.37 7.27 -5.40
C ARG A 55 -10.93 6.73 -5.43
N GLN A 56 -9.97 7.63 -5.26
CA GLN A 56 -8.57 7.25 -5.04
C GLN A 56 -8.43 6.47 -3.73
N ARG A 57 -7.56 5.46 -3.73
CA ARG A 57 -7.21 4.64 -2.56
C ARG A 57 -5.70 4.55 -2.47
N TRP A 58 -5.18 4.64 -1.26
CA TRP A 58 -3.78 4.40 -0.96
C TRP A 58 -3.62 3.10 -0.19
N LEU A 59 -2.59 2.35 -0.56
CA LEU A 59 -2.10 1.16 0.11
C LEU A 59 -0.72 1.49 0.64
N PHE A 60 -0.54 1.34 1.94
CA PHE A 60 0.77 1.36 2.57
C PHE A 60 1.12 -0.08 2.92
N TYR A 61 2.35 -0.50 2.69
CA TYR A 61 2.78 -1.84 3.03
C TYR A 61 4.23 -1.87 3.51
N ALA A 62 4.55 -2.90 4.29
CA ALA A 62 5.91 -3.27 4.63
C ALA A 62 6.24 -4.63 4.02
N TYR A 63 7.36 -4.70 3.32
CA TYR A 63 7.79 -5.86 2.55
C TYR A 63 9.13 -6.39 3.06
N ASP A 64 9.16 -7.65 3.45
CA ASP A 64 10.41 -8.35 3.78
C ASP A 64 11.08 -8.75 2.46
N ARG A 65 12.19 -8.08 2.11
CA ARG A 65 12.89 -8.35 0.83
C ARG A 65 13.56 -9.72 0.79
N ILE A 66 13.94 -10.27 1.95
CA ILE A 66 14.61 -11.57 2.04
C ILE A 66 13.57 -12.69 1.84
N ARG A 67 12.46 -12.63 2.59
CA ARG A 67 11.36 -13.60 2.47
C ARG A 67 10.43 -13.33 1.31
N ARG A 68 10.63 -12.23 0.59
CA ARG A 68 9.82 -11.74 -0.54
C ARG A 68 8.33 -11.74 -0.23
N THR A 69 7.97 -11.25 0.95
CA THR A 69 6.62 -11.34 1.49
C THR A 69 6.20 -10.02 2.13
N VAL A 70 4.97 -9.60 1.86
CA VAL A 70 4.35 -8.47 2.59
C VAL A 70 4.10 -8.90 4.03
N VAL A 71 4.67 -8.18 4.98
CA VAL A 71 4.52 -8.41 6.42
C VAL A 71 3.20 -7.84 6.90
N ALA A 72 2.97 -6.56 6.61
CA ALA A 72 1.79 -5.84 7.00
C ALA A 72 1.37 -4.83 5.92
N HIS A 73 0.09 -4.51 5.87
CA HIS A 73 -0.46 -3.48 5.00
C HIS A 73 -1.67 -2.80 5.62
N VAL A 74 -1.88 -1.53 5.24
CA VAL A 74 -3.05 -0.75 5.64
C VAL A 74 -3.56 0.07 4.46
N PHE A 75 -4.88 0.17 4.34
CA PHE A 75 -5.52 1.11 3.43
C PHE A 75 -5.85 2.41 4.17
N GLY A 76 -5.69 3.54 3.47
CA GLY A 76 -5.98 4.85 4.04
C GLY A 76 -5.78 5.99 3.05
N GLU A 77 -5.71 7.19 3.59
CA GLU A 77 -5.19 8.36 2.88
C GLU A 77 -3.66 8.40 3.01
N ARG A 78 -3.00 9.18 2.13
CA ARG A 78 -1.55 9.40 2.18
C ARG A 78 -1.18 10.37 3.30
N THR A 79 -1.27 9.91 4.55
CA THR A 79 -1.09 10.74 5.75
C THR A 79 -0.29 10.02 6.82
N MET A 80 0.27 10.78 7.77
CA MET A 80 1.00 10.24 8.92
C MET A 80 0.14 9.26 9.74
N ALA A 81 -1.15 9.55 9.93
CA ALA A 81 -2.05 8.67 10.67
C ALA A 81 -2.23 7.29 10.00
N THR A 82 -2.12 7.20 8.67
CA THR A 82 -2.11 5.90 7.98
C THR A 82 -0.79 5.17 8.20
N LEU A 83 0.33 5.88 8.11
CA LEU A 83 1.65 5.32 8.41
C LEU A 83 1.75 4.80 9.85
N GLU A 84 1.27 5.55 10.84
CA GLU A 84 1.26 5.15 12.25
C GLU A 84 0.48 3.85 12.49
N ARG A 85 -0.63 3.64 11.77
CA ARG A 85 -1.36 2.37 11.82
C ARG A 85 -0.53 1.21 11.29
N LEU A 86 0.23 1.42 10.20
CA LEU A 86 1.14 0.39 9.69
C LEU A 86 2.25 0.08 10.71
N LEU A 87 2.89 1.12 11.27
CA LEU A 87 3.94 0.96 12.29
C LEU A 87 3.41 0.25 13.54
N GLY A 88 2.16 0.53 13.94
CA GLY A 88 1.50 -0.17 15.04
C GLY A 88 1.40 -1.68 14.81
N LEU A 89 1.10 -2.11 13.57
CA LEU A 89 1.09 -3.54 13.22
C LEU A 89 2.50 -4.14 13.24
N LEU A 90 3.50 -3.36 12.83
CA LEU A 90 4.88 -3.80 12.75
C LEU A 90 5.59 -3.85 14.11
N SER A 91 5.05 -3.15 15.12
CA SER A 91 5.61 -3.16 16.49
C SER A 91 5.65 -4.55 17.14
N ALA A 92 4.88 -5.51 16.62
CA ALA A 92 4.90 -6.90 17.06
C ALA A 92 6.05 -7.73 16.44
N PHE A 93 6.87 -7.13 15.57
CA PHE A 93 7.99 -7.77 14.90
C PHE A 93 9.30 -7.08 15.23
N GLU A 94 10.38 -7.85 15.29
CA GLU A 94 11.72 -7.31 15.40
C GLU A 94 12.24 -6.97 14.00
N VAL A 95 12.24 -5.68 13.65
CA VAL A 95 12.74 -5.19 12.35
C VAL A 95 14.15 -4.65 12.51
N VAL A 96 15.11 -5.24 11.81
CA VAL A 96 16.54 -4.91 11.95
C VAL A 96 16.90 -3.69 11.11
N VAL A 97 16.45 -3.64 9.86
CA VAL A 97 16.71 -2.55 8.92
C VAL A 97 15.42 -2.11 8.24
N TRP A 98 15.21 -0.80 8.22
CA TRP A 98 14.13 -0.15 7.47
C TRP A 98 14.70 0.41 6.17
N MET A 99 13.98 0.21 5.07
CA MET A 99 14.31 0.81 3.78
C MET A 99 13.11 1.63 3.34
N THR A 100 13.35 2.90 3.06
CA THR A 100 12.32 3.85 2.64
C THR A 100 12.83 4.61 1.42
N ASP A 101 11.92 5.19 0.64
CA ASP A 101 12.25 5.94 -0.58
C ASP A 101 12.60 7.41 -0.32
N GLY A 102 12.96 7.76 0.92
CA GLY A 102 13.29 9.13 1.32
C GLY A 102 12.08 10.07 1.38
N TRP A 103 10.84 9.56 1.43
CA TRP A 103 9.68 10.42 1.62
C TRP A 103 9.76 11.15 2.98
N PRO A 104 9.55 12.49 3.05
CA PRO A 104 9.81 13.27 4.28
C PRO A 104 9.05 12.82 5.53
N LEU A 105 7.93 12.09 5.36
CA LEU A 105 7.20 11.52 6.50
C LEU A 105 7.96 10.37 7.17
N TYR A 106 8.77 9.59 6.44
CA TYR A 106 9.66 8.59 7.03
C TYR A 106 10.81 9.23 7.80
N GLU A 107 11.41 10.29 7.25
CA GLU A 107 12.50 11.05 7.90
C GLU A 107 12.06 11.62 9.25
N SER A 108 10.82 12.12 9.34
CA SER A 108 10.26 12.66 10.59
C SER A 108 10.15 11.63 11.73
N ARG A 109 10.22 10.33 11.41
CA ARG A 109 10.20 9.22 12.35
C ARG A 109 11.59 8.64 12.62
N GLY A 110 12.64 9.23 12.07
CA GLY A 110 14.02 8.78 12.27
C GLY A 110 14.37 7.50 11.52
N PHE A 111 13.56 7.12 10.51
CA PHE A 111 13.98 6.09 9.56
C PHE A 111 15.01 6.73 8.62
N VAL A 112 16.28 6.39 8.84
CA VAL A 112 17.42 6.84 8.03
C VAL A 112 17.82 5.67 7.12
N GLU A 113 18.18 5.96 5.87
CA GLU A 113 18.73 4.96 4.91
C GLU A 113 19.99 4.25 5.44
#